data_AF-A0A7S2W513-F1
#
_entry.id   AF-A0A7S2W513-F1
#
_cell.length_a   1.000
_cell.length_b   1.000
_cell.length_c   1.000
_cell.angle_alpha   90.00
_cell.angle_beta   90.00
_cell.angle_gamma   90.00
#
_symmetry.space_group_name_H-M   'P 1'
#
loop_
_entity.id
_entity.type
_entity.pdbx_description
1 polymer ?
#
loop_
_entity_poly.entity_id
_entity_poly.type
_entity_poly.pdbx_seq_one_letter_code
_entity_poly.pdbx_strand_id
1 'polypeptide(L)'
;PRPPGNHDTILDKRSMDYQPVAREILARLPSHVEYLQHKGTQYRGLNIFGSPYTASRVELFGQRYYSEGFERTTKERRRLWSEIPQGLDLLITHVPPGTLASSGDSTLDDAIAAMPRDSRPKVHCFGHDHHGFGVSLVQYGNKGNAGAAAAAAAAAA
;
A
#
# COMPACT_ATOMS: atom_id res chain seq x y z
N PRO A 1 0.35 10.64 -9.23
CA PRO A 1 0.00 10.97 -7.82
C PRO A 1 0.36 9.81 -6.90
N ARG A 2 1.13 10.04 -5.82
CA ARG A 2 1.43 9.01 -4.82
C ARG A 2 0.22 8.85 -3.88
N PRO A 3 -0.13 7.62 -3.47
CA PRO A 3 -1.14 7.44 -2.44
C PRO A 3 -0.68 8.07 -1.12
N PRO A 4 -1.62 8.45 -0.23
CA PRO A 4 -1.31 8.89 1.12
C PRO A 4 -0.45 7.85 1.85
N GLY A 5 0.45 8.31 2.71
CA GLY A 5 1.42 7.48 3.42
C GLY A 5 2.01 8.17 4.64
N ASN A 6 3.23 7.80 5.00
CA ASN A 6 3.80 8.20 6.29
C ASN A 6 4.03 9.70 6.49
N HIS A 7 4.10 10.49 5.41
CA HIS A 7 4.20 11.94 5.51
C HIS A 7 2.83 12.65 5.59
N ASP A 8 1.73 11.91 5.48
CA ASP A 8 0.36 12.46 5.48
C ASP A 8 -0.26 12.37 6.88
N THR A 9 0.48 12.80 7.91
CA THR A 9 0.07 12.72 9.33
C THR A 9 -1.27 13.40 9.59
N ILE A 10 -1.57 14.50 8.90
CA ILE A 10 -2.85 15.22 9.02
C ILE A 10 -4.05 14.35 8.60
N LEU A 11 -3.85 13.33 7.76
CA LEU A 11 -4.90 12.44 7.27
C LEU A 11 -5.03 11.13 8.08
N ASP A 12 -4.11 10.85 9.01
CA ASP A 12 -4.22 9.67 9.87
C ASP A 12 -5.12 9.95 11.07
N LYS A 13 -6.13 9.09 11.28
CA LYS A 13 -7.08 9.19 12.40
C LYS A 13 -6.42 9.15 13.79
N ARG A 14 -5.21 8.61 13.87
CA ARG A 14 -4.43 8.54 15.11
C ARG A 14 -3.60 9.80 15.38
N SER A 15 -3.48 10.70 14.41
CA SER A 15 -2.75 11.95 14.59
C SER A 15 -3.55 12.92 15.47
N MET A 16 -2.83 13.64 16.34
CA MET A 16 -3.40 14.65 17.24
C MET A 16 -4.11 15.78 16.47
N ASP A 17 -3.66 16.07 15.24
CA ASP A 17 -4.13 17.18 14.38
C ASP A 17 -5.30 16.81 13.46
N TYR A 18 -5.83 15.58 13.57
CA TYR A 18 -6.62 14.92 12.53
C TYR A 18 -7.99 15.55 12.23
N GLN A 19 -8.74 16.06 13.20
CA GLN A 19 -10.20 16.11 12.98
C GLN A 19 -10.73 17.32 12.20
N PRO A 20 -10.38 18.60 12.51
CA PRO A 20 -11.01 19.72 11.81
C PRO A 20 -10.40 19.96 10.41
N VAL A 21 -9.07 20.02 10.32
CA VAL A 21 -8.38 20.47 9.11
C VAL A 21 -8.43 19.41 8.00
N ALA A 22 -8.26 18.13 8.34
CA ALA A 22 -8.33 17.04 7.35
C ALA A 22 -9.71 16.97 6.70
N ARG A 23 -10.79 17.12 7.48
CA ARG A 23 -12.16 17.13 6.93
C ARG A 23 -12.38 18.28 5.97
N GLU A 24 -11.86 19.47 6.29
CA GLU A 24 -11.96 20.64 5.42
C GLU A 24 -11.21 20.45 4.11
N ILE A 25 -9.98 19.91 4.17
CA ILE A 25 -9.19 19.58 2.97
C ILE A 25 -9.93 18.55 2.11
N LEU A 26 -10.41 17.47 2.72
CA LEU A 26 -11.12 16.40 2.01
C LEU A 26 -12.45 16.90 1.41
N ALA A 27 -13.14 17.83 2.07
CA ALA A 27 -14.37 18.45 1.55
C ALA A 27 -14.12 19.40 0.37
N ARG A 28 -12.89 19.90 0.21
CA ARG A 28 -12.47 20.80 -0.88
C ARG A 28 -11.79 20.07 -2.04
N LEU A 29 -11.72 18.74 -2.01
CA LEU A 29 -11.17 17.98 -3.11
C LEU A 29 -11.95 18.24 -4.41
N PRO A 30 -11.28 18.39 -5.56
CA PRO A 30 -11.95 18.51 -6.84
C PRO A 30 -12.85 17.30 -7.10
N SER A 31 -13.95 17.49 -7.84
CA SER A 31 -14.92 16.43 -8.15
C SER A 31 -14.34 15.22 -8.91
N HIS A 32 -13.17 15.38 -9.53
CA HIS A 32 -12.45 14.32 -10.24
C HIS A 32 -11.39 13.62 -9.38
N VAL A 33 -11.34 13.90 -8.07
CA VAL A 33 -10.39 13.30 -7.12
C VAL A 33 -11.17 12.54 -6.06
N GLU A 34 -10.90 11.25 -5.94
CA GLU A 34 -11.40 10.43 -4.83
C GLU A 34 -10.27 10.03 -3.89
N TYR A 35 -10.41 10.37 -2.61
CA TYR A 35 -9.50 9.94 -1.57
C TYR A 35 -9.84 8.52 -1.08
N LEU A 36 -8.87 7.60 -1.17
CA LEU A 36 -8.98 6.23 -0.67
C LEU A 36 -8.14 6.04 0.60
N GLN A 37 -8.79 5.79 1.73
CA GLN A 37 -8.15 5.46 3.00
C GLN A 37 -8.66 4.10 3.48
N HIS A 38 -7.99 3.04 3.05
CA HIS A 38 -8.39 1.66 3.32
C HIS A 38 -9.83 1.39 2.89
N LYS A 39 -10.15 1.76 1.65
CA LYS A 39 -11.49 1.60 1.07
C LYS A 39 -11.42 1.21 -0.40
N GLY A 40 -12.50 0.59 -0.86
CA GLY A 40 -12.73 0.29 -2.27
C GLY A 40 -13.49 1.41 -3.01
N THR A 41 -13.32 1.47 -4.32
CA THR A 41 -14.14 2.25 -5.25
C THR A 41 -14.28 1.52 -6.58
N GLN A 42 -15.21 1.96 -7.42
CA GLN A 42 -15.34 1.51 -8.79
C GLN A 42 -15.16 2.68 -9.75
N TYR A 43 -14.30 2.49 -10.75
CA TYR A 43 -14.10 3.49 -11.80
C TYR A 43 -14.07 2.80 -13.16
N ARG A 44 -15.00 3.16 -14.04
CA ARG A 44 -15.16 2.57 -15.39
C ARG A 44 -15.23 1.03 -15.38
N GLY A 45 -15.92 0.47 -14.38
CA GLY A 45 -16.08 -0.98 -14.22
C GLY A 45 -14.88 -1.71 -13.60
N LEU A 46 -13.82 -1.00 -13.21
CA LEU A 46 -12.67 -1.56 -12.50
C LEU A 46 -12.91 -1.50 -11.00
N ASN A 47 -12.66 -2.62 -10.31
CA ASN A 47 -12.67 -2.70 -8.85
C ASN A 47 -11.30 -2.28 -8.30
N ILE A 48 -11.27 -1.18 -7.57
CA ILE A 48 -10.05 -0.56 -7.06
C ILE A 48 -10.09 -0.54 -5.52
N PHE A 49 -8.99 -0.88 -4.86
CA PHE A 49 -8.85 -0.72 -3.41
C PHE A 49 -7.59 0.06 -3.07
N GLY A 50 -7.70 1.05 -2.18
CA GLY A 50 -6.58 1.91 -1.78
C GLY A 50 -6.31 1.87 -0.29
N SER A 51 -5.06 1.71 0.14
CA SER A 51 -4.67 1.69 1.55
C SER A 51 -3.34 2.39 1.85
N PRO A 52 -3.29 3.34 2.81
CA PRO A 52 -2.09 4.12 3.13
C PRO A 52 -1.12 3.47 4.12
N TYR A 53 -1.52 2.38 4.76
CA TYR A 53 -0.80 1.87 5.92
C TYR A 53 0.60 1.37 5.60
N THR A 54 1.53 1.64 6.52
CA THR A 54 2.92 1.19 6.44
C THR A 54 3.39 0.63 7.79
N ALA A 55 4.55 -0.02 7.77
CA ALA A 55 5.13 -0.64 8.96
C ALA A 55 5.54 0.40 10.01
N SER A 56 5.25 0.10 11.28
CA SER A 56 5.66 0.94 12.39
C SER A 56 7.17 0.91 12.56
N ARG A 57 7.80 2.09 12.47
CA ARG A 57 9.24 2.23 12.70
C ARG A 57 9.61 2.12 14.17
N VAL A 58 8.65 2.35 15.07
CA VAL A 58 8.82 2.04 16.49
C VAL A 58 8.94 0.53 16.70
N GLU A 59 8.10 -0.26 16.04
CA GLU A 59 8.16 -1.72 16.13
C GLU A 59 9.42 -2.27 15.45
N LEU A 60 9.83 -1.71 14.30
CA LEU A 60 10.99 -2.19 13.54
C LEU A 60 12.34 -1.74 14.11
N PHE A 61 12.44 -0.50 14.59
CA PHE A 61 13.71 0.15 14.92
C PHE A 61 13.75 0.79 16.31
N GLY A 62 12.65 0.74 17.08
CA GLY A 62 12.55 1.38 18.39
C GLY A 62 12.55 2.92 18.34
N GLN A 63 12.30 3.51 17.17
CA GLN A 63 12.41 4.96 16.95
C GLN A 63 11.09 5.57 16.45
N ARG A 64 10.79 6.78 16.96
CA ARG A 64 9.69 7.62 16.49
C ARG A 64 10.21 8.71 15.55
N TYR A 65 9.39 9.05 14.58
CA TYR A 65 9.67 10.08 13.59
C TYR A 65 8.45 10.98 13.44
N TYR A 66 8.66 12.26 13.13
CA TYR A 66 7.55 13.19 12.89
C TYR A 66 6.67 12.80 11.69
N SER A 67 7.19 11.99 10.77
CA SER A 67 6.44 11.47 9.62
C SER A 67 5.81 10.10 9.90
N GLU A 68 5.07 9.94 11.00
CA GLU A 68 4.49 8.66 11.43
C GLU A 68 3.05 8.39 10.95
N GLY A 69 2.61 9.07 9.90
CA GLY A 69 1.27 8.90 9.34
C GLY A 69 1.01 7.43 8.94
N PHE A 70 -0.15 6.90 9.30
CA PHE A 70 -0.57 5.55 8.90
C PHE A 70 0.39 4.42 9.28
N GLU A 71 1.32 4.66 10.21
CA GLU A 71 2.17 3.60 10.76
C GLU A 71 1.34 2.68 11.62
N ARG A 72 1.47 1.38 11.38
CA ARG A 72 0.72 0.35 12.10
C ARG A 72 1.66 -0.79 12.49
N THR A 73 1.40 -1.34 13.68
CA THR A 73 2.10 -2.54 14.17
C THR A 73 1.83 -3.72 13.23
N THR A 74 2.69 -4.72 13.27
CA THR A 74 2.56 -5.97 12.49
C THR A 74 1.19 -6.61 12.73
N LYS A 75 0.73 -6.62 14.00
CA LYS A 75 -0.58 -7.16 14.36
C LYS A 75 -1.73 -6.42 13.68
N GLU A 76 -1.68 -5.09 13.69
CA GLU A 76 -2.72 -4.24 13.07
C GLU A 76 -2.70 -4.36 11.55
N ARG A 77 -1.52 -4.38 10.94
CA ARG A 77 -1.36 -4.56 9.49
C ARG A 77 -1.93 -5.89 9.03
N ARG A 78 -1.63 -7.00 9.70
CA ARG A 78 -2.25 -8.30 9.39
C ARG A 78 -3.79 -8.25 9.41
N ARG A 79 -4.38 -7.56 10.39
CA ARG A 79 -5.82 -7.35 10.45
C ARG A 79 -6.31 -6.51 9.26
N LEU A 80 -5.69 -5.36 9.01
CA LEU A 80 -6.06 -4.47 7.91
C LEU A 80 -5.92 -5.17 6.55
N TRP A 81 -4.84 -5.91 6.31
CA TRP A 81 -4.63 -6.62 5.05
C TRP A 81 -5.63 -7.77 4.85
N SER A 82 -6.16 -8.34 5.93
CA SER A 82 -7.26 -9.32 5.83
C SER A 82 -8.61 -8.70 5.41
N GLU A 83 -8.75 -7.37 5.52
CA GLU A 83 -9.94 -6.63 5.09
C GLU A 83 -9.91 -6.26 3.59
N ILE A 84 -8.78 -6.51 2.89
CA ILE A 84 -8.68 -6.29 1.44
C ILE A 84 -9.65 -7.25 0.72
N PRO A 85 -10.59 -6.73 -0.09
CA PRO A 85 -11.54 -7.57 -0.80
C PRO A 85 -10.84 -8.38 -1.90
N GLN A 86 -11.43 -9.53 -2.21
CA GLN A 86 -11.02 -10.40 -3.30
C GLN A 86 -11.57 -9.90 -4.65
N GLY A 87 -10.94 -10.32 -5.75
CA GLY A 87 -11.41 -10.02 -7.12
C GLY A 87 -11.14 -8.59 -7.56
N LEU A 88 -10.10 -7.96 -7.01
CA LEU A 88 -9.71 -6.60 -7.38
C LEU A 88 -9.01 -6.57 -8.75
N ASP A 89 -9.31 -5.54 -9.53
CA ASP A 89 -8.52 -5.24 -10.72
C ASP A 89 -7.26 -4.48 -10.33
N LEU A 90 -7.36 -3.56 -9.37
CA LEU A 90 -6.25 -2.70 -8.93
C LEU A 90 -6.19 -2.59 -7.41
N LEU A 91 -5.04 -2.97 -6.85
CA LEU A 91 -4.67 -2.67 -5.47
C LEU A 91 -3.67 -1.51 -5.45
N ILE A 92 -3.93 -0.49 -4.64
CA ILE A 92 -3.05 0.66 -4.44
C ILE A 92 -2.63 0.69 -2.98
N THR A 93 -1.34 0.57 -2.69
CA THR A 93 -0.81 0.71 -1.33
C THR A 93 0.29 1.76 -1.26
N HIS A 94 0.50 2.36 -0.08
CA HIS A 94 1.71 3.17 0.11
C HIS A 94 2.95 2.29 0.14
N VAL A 95 2.93 1.24 0.97
CA VAL A 95 4.06 0.31 1.16
C VAL A 95 4.16 -0.69 -0.01
N PRO A 96 5.37 -0.99 -0.51
CA PRO A 96 5.58 -2.04 -1.50
C PRO A 96 5.42 -3.45 -0.89
N PRO A 97 5.21 -4.49 -1.73
CA PRO A 97 5.41 -5.88 -1.37
C PRO A 97 6.79 -6.12 -0.73
N GLY A 98 6.86 -6.90 0.35
CA GLY A 98 8.13 -7.27 0.99
C GLY A 98 9.04 -8.10 0.08
N THR A 99 8.46 -8.82 -0.87
CA THR A 99 9.18 -9.57 -1.91
C THR A 99 9.86 -8.70 -2.98
N LEU A 100 9.50 -7.43 -3.10
CA LEU A 100 10.00 -6.53 -4.15
C LEU A 100 10.90 -5.40 -3.64
N ALA A 101 10.81 -5.04 -2.36
CA ALA A 101 11.60 -3.97 -1.78
C ALA A 101 11.96 -4.29 -0.32
N SER A 102 13.16 -3.88 0.11
CA SER A 102 13.61 -4.03 1.51
C SER A 102 12.78 -3.21 2.49
N SER A 103 12.18 -2.12 2.02
CA SER A 103 11.22 -1.27 2.74
C SER A 103 9.78 -1.81 2.68
N GLY A 104 9.56 -2.96 2.04
CA GLY A 104 8.25 -3.54 1.82
C GLY A 104 7.67 -4.28 3.01
N ASP A 105 6.40 -4.63 2.87
CA ASP A 105 5.62 -5.31 3.91
C ASP A 105 5.34 -6.77 3.54
N SER A 106 6.04 -7.70 4.21
CA SER A 106 5.79 -9.14 4.03
C SER A 106 4.42 -9.60 4.52
N THR A 107 3.76 -8.84 5.42
CA THR A 107 2.39 -9.17 5.87
C THR A 107 1.34 -8.87 4.80
N LEU A 108 1.64 -7.94 3.88
CA LEU A 108 0.82 -7.70 2.69
C LEU A 108 0.97 -8.86 1.70
N ASP A 109 2.19 -9.36 1.53
CA ASP A 109 2.46 -10.55 0.71
C ASP A 109 1.70 -11.77 1.22
N ASP A 110 1.70 -11.99 2.55
CA ASP A 110 0.93 -13.05 3.19
C ASP A 110 -0.57 -12.94 2.88
N ALA A 111 -1.14 -11.73 2.97
CA ALA A 111 -2.56 -11.50 2.73
C ALA A 111 -2.94 -11.76 1.25
N ILE A 112 -2.14 -11.28 0.31
CA ILE A 112 -2.36 -11.54 -1.13
C ILE A 112 -2.16 -13.03 -1.43
N ALA A 113 -1.17 -13.68 -0.80
CA ALA A 113 -0.92 -15.11 -0.99
C ALA A 113 -2.04 -15.99 -0.41
N ALA A 114 -2.75 -15.53 0.62
CA ALA A 114 -3.91 -16.22 1.18
C ALA A 114 -5.16 -16.16 0.29
N MET A 115 -5.22 -15.22 -0.67
CA MET A 115 -6.33 -15.15 -1.63
C MET A 115 -6.25 -16.28 -2.66
N PRO A 116 -7.42 -16.81 -3.12
CA PRO A 116 -7.49 -17.67 -4.30
C PRO A 116 -6.77 -17.01 -5.48
N ARG A 117 -6.07 -17.80 -6.30
CA ARG A 117 -5.23 -17.27 -7.39
C ARG A 117 -5.99 -16.33 -8.33
N ASP A 118 -7.21 -16.70 -8.70
CA ASP A 118 -8.06 -15.93 -9.61
C ASP A 118 -8.73 -14.71 -8.94
N SER A 119 -8.61 -14.61 -7.61
CA SER A 119 -9.14 -13.53 -6.79
C SER A 119 -8.07 -12.52 -6.36
N ARG A 120 -6.80 -12.73 -6.73
CA ARG A 120 -5.71 -11.79 -6.41
C ARG A 120 -5.81 -10.53 -7.27
N PRO A 121 -5.29 -9.38 -6.80
CA PRO A 121 -5.23 -8.16 -7.60
C PRO A 121 -4.52 -8.42 -8.94
N LYS A 122 -5.11 -7.96 -10.05
CA LYS A 122 -4.47 -8.06 -11.37
C LYS A 122 -3.28 -7.11 -11.48
N VAL A 123 -3.39 -5.93 -10.87
CA VAL A 123 -2.33 -4.92 -10.78
C VAL A 123 -2.18 -4.47 -9.33
N HIS A 124 -0.94 -4.34 -8.89
CA HIS A 124 -0.60 -3.75 -7.59
C HIS A 124 0.31 -2.54 -7.82
N CYS A 125 -0.21 -1.35 -7.56
CA CYS A 125 0.55 -0.10 -7.60
C CYS A 125 0.96 0.33 -6.20
N PHE A 126 2.22 0.72 -6.03
CA PHE A 126 2.75 1.13 -4.74
C PHE A 126 3.79 2.25 -4.85
N GLY A 127 4.16 2.82 -3.70
CA GLY A 127 5.16 3.86 -3.58
C GLY A 127 6.14 3.57 -2.45
N HIS A 128 6.38 4.58 -1.61
CA HIS A 128 7.28 4.57 -0.44
C HIS A 128 8.77 4.42 -0.75
N ASP A 129 9.17 3.45 -1.58
CA ASP A 129 10.54 3.27 -2.02
C ASP A 129 10.83 4.14 -3.25
N HIS A 130 11.76 5.10 -3.12
CA HIS A 130 12.12 6.01 -4.20
C HIS A 130 13.17 5.42 -5.15
N HIS A 131 13.75 4.26 -4.83
CA HIS A 131 14.80 3.63 -5.63
C HIS A 131 14.26 2.52 -6.56
N GLY A 132 12.98 2.14 -6.41
CA GLY A 132 12.35 1.01 -7.11
C GLY A 132 11.38 1.39 -8.23
N PHE A 133 11.57 2.52 -8.93
CA PHE A 133 10.68 2.90 -10.03
C PHE A 133 10.74 1.87 -11.17
N GLY A 134 9.58 1.31 -11.55
CA GLY A 134 9.51 0.36 -12.65
C GLY A 134 8.20 -0.42 -12.69
N VAL A 135 8.18 -1.45 -13.53
CA VAL A 135 7.07 -2.41 -13.67
C VAL A 135 7.66 -3.83 -13.68
N SER A 136 6.99 -4.75 -13.00
CA SER A 136 7.38 -6.16 -12.96
C SER A 136 6.18 -7.06 -13.17
N LEU A 137 6.35 -8.09 -14.00
CA LEU A 137 5.37 -9.15 -14.15
C LEU A 137 5.62 -10.20 -13.08
N VAL A 138 4.70 -10.31 -12.12
CA VAL A 138 4.78 -11.29 -11.05
C VAL A 138 3.88 -12.47 -11.39
N GLN A 139 4.48 -13.64 -11.59
CA GLN A 139 3.71 -14.88 -11.62
C GLN A 139 3.48 -15.36 -10.19
N TYR A 140 2.22 -15.31 -9.75
CA TYR A 140 1.80 -15.98 -8.55
C TYR A 140 1.99 -17.49 -8.75
N GLY A 141 3.04 -18.09 -8.21
CA GLY A 141 3.20 -19.55 -8.35
C GLY A 141 4.59 -20.16 -8.33
N ASN A 142 5.60 -19.51 -7.76
CA ASN A 142 6.76 -20.22 -7.23
C ASN A 142 7.44 -19.35 -6.18
N LYS A 143 7.58 -19.85 -4.94
CA LYS A 143 8.30 -19.18 -3.84
C LYS A 143 9.82 -19.03 -4.08
N GLY A 144 10.27 -19.01 -5.34
CA GLY A 144 11.69 -19.08 -5.71
C GLY A 144 12.18 -18.11 -6.78
N ASN A 145 11.35 -17.28 -7.41
CA ASN A 145 11.79 -16.48 -8.57
C ASN A 145 11.47 -14.98 -8.56
N ALA A 146 10.84 -14.44 -7.52
CA ALA A 146 10.52 -13.01 -7.46
C ALA A 146 11.79 -12.11 -7.47
N GLY A 147 12.88 -12.58 -6.87
CA GLY A 147 14.16 -11.85 -6.86
C GLY A 147 14.87 -11.76 -8.22
N ALA A 148 14.61 -12.70 -9.14
CA ALA A 148 15.27 -12.73 -10.45
C ALA A 148 14.58 -11.80 -11.48
N ALA A 149 13.25 -11.65 -11.39
CA ALA A 149 12.50 -10.80 -12.32
C ALA A 149 12.71 -9.29 -12.08
N ALA A 150 12.91 -8.87 -10.82
CA ALA A 150 13.20 -7.47 -10.48
C ALA A 150 14.62 -7.04 -10.93
N ALA A 151 15.61 -7.93 -10.83
CA ALA A 151 16.98 -7.65 -11.25
C ALA A 151 17.12 -7.49 -12.77
N ALA A 152 16.32 -8.21 -13.57
CA ALA A 152 16.34 -8.13 -15.03
C ALA A 152 15.82 -6.78 -15.57
N ALA A 153 14.90 -6.12 -14.86
CA ALA A 153 14.36 -4.82 -15.28
C ALA A 153 15.32 -3.66 -14.98
N ALA A 154 16.09 -3.75 -13.88
CA ALA A 154 17.07 -2.73 -13.50
C ALA A 154 18.34 -2.74 -14.38
N ALA A 155 18.65 -3.87 -15.03
CA ALA A 155 19.81 -3.99 -15.92
C ALA A 155 19.53 -3.53 -17.37
N ALA A 156 18.31 -3.12 -17.68
CA ALA A 156 17.88 -2.72 -19.03
C ALA A 156 17.62 -1.20 -19.18
N ALA A 157 18.01 -0.39 -18.20
CA ALA A 157 17.97 1.07 -18.21
C ALA A 157 19.39 1.65 -18.09
#